data_AF-A0A543CMG5-F1
#
_entry.id   AF-A0A543CMG5-F1
#
_cell.length_a   1.000
_cell.length_b   1.000
_cell.length_c   1.000
_cell.angle_alpha   90.00
_cell.angle_beta   90.00
_cell.angle_gamma   90.00
#
_symmetry.space_group_name_H-M   'P 1'
#
loop_
_entity.id
_entity.type
_entity.pdbx_description
1 polymer ?
#
loop_
_entity_poly.entity_id
_entity_poly.type
_entity_poly.pdbx_seq_one_letter_code
_entity_poly.pdbx_strand_id
1 'polypeptide(L)' 'MTDAVLQCPKCGAGMVSFQRGGVAVEECAACRGVFLGRGELDRLLGRGPVVSAMVNSHAIPAPYEGRHRRD' A
#
# COMPACT_ATOMS: atom_id res chain seq x y z
N MET A 1 7.93 26.11 -5.60
CA MET A 1 7.15 24.96 -5.10
C MET A 1 7.22 23.90 -6.19
N THR A 2 8.26 23.08 -6.18
CA THR A 2 8.49 22.08 -7.24
C THR A 2 7.58 20.89 -6.99
N ASP A 3 6.51 20.82 -7.78
CA ASP A 3 5.75 19.60 -8.02
C ASP A 3 6.76 18.57 -8.56
N ALA A 4 7.20 17.66 -7.70
CA ALA A 4 8.17 16.65 -8.08
C ALA A 4 7.48 15.71 -9.06
N VAL A 5 7.87 15.75 -10.33
CA VAL A 5 7.44 14.75 -11.32
C VAL A 5 7.86 13.39 -10.79
N LEU A 6 6.88 12.63 -10.28
CA LEU A 6 7.11 11.32 -9.68
C LEU A 6 7.49 10.35 -10.80
N GLN A 7 8.76 9.98 -10.81
CA GLN A 7 9.31 8.96 -11.69
C GLN A 7 9.29 7.62 -10.98
N CYS A 8 8.88 6.58 -11.70
CA CYS A 8 8.85 5.23 -11.15
C CYS A 8 10.28 4.79 -10.78
N PRO A 9 10.58 4.43 -9.51
CA PRO A 9 11.92 4.02 -9.12
C PRO A 9 12.34 2.66 -9.70
N LYS A 10 11.40 1.91 -10.28
CA LYS A 10 11.67 0.61 -10.91
C LYS A 10 12.13 0.74 -12.36
N CYS A 11 11.57 1.68 -13.12
CA CYS A 11 11.81 1.79 -14.57
C CYS A 11 12.02 3.22 -15.09
N GLY A 12 11.92 4.24 -14.25
CA GLY A 12 12.09 5.65 -14.63
C GLY A 12 10.94 6.27 -15.41
N ALA A 13 9.91 5.50 -15.77
CA ALA A 13 8.74 6.01 -16.49
C ALA A 13 7.88 6.94 -15.61
N GLY A 14 7.11 7.83 -16.25
CA GLY A 14 6.18 8.72 -15.55
C GLY A 14 5.07 7.96 -14.81
N MET A 15 4.61 8.54 -13.71
CA MET A 15 3.52 8.01 -12.90
C MET A 15 2.21 8.78 -13.17
N VAL A 16 1.09 8.09 -13.07
CA VAL A 16 -0.26 8.61 -13.25
C VAL A 16 -0.94 8.63 -11.88
N SER A 17 -1.33 9.80 -11.41
CA SER A 17 -1.95 9.98 -10.10
C SER A 17 -3.48 9.96 -10.22
N PHE A 18 -4.17 9.20 -9.36
CA PHE A 18 -5.63 9.15 -9.28
C PHE A 18 -6.12 8.88 -7.85
N GLN A 19 -7.40 9.15 -7.61
CA GLN A 19 -8.03 8.97 -6.30
C GLN A 19 -8.83 7.67 -6.22
N ARG A 20 -8.64 6.89 -5.16
CA ARG A 20 -9.44 5.71 -4.82
C ARG A 20 -9.80 5.74 -3.35
N GLY A 21 -11.10 5.82 -3.04
CA GLY A 21 -11.58 5.79 -1.65
C GLY A 21 -10.99 6.89 -0.76
N GLY A 22 -10.64 8.05 -1.33
CA GLY A 22 -10.00 9.16 -0.62
C GLY A 22 -8.49 9.01 -0.38
N VAL A 23 -7.85 8.03 -1.04
CA VAL A 23 -6.41 7.80 -1.04
C VAL A 23 -5.82 8.19 -2.39
N ALA A 24 -4.73 8.94 -2.38
CA ALA A 24 -3.99 9.29 -3.58
C ALA A 24 -3.12 8.09 -3.99
N VAL A 25 -3.33 7.60 -5.20
CA VAL A 25 -2.63 6.43 -5.73
C VAL A 25 -1.87 6.86 -6.97
N GLU A 26 -0.60 6.49 -7.05
CA GLU A 26 0.24 6.76 -8.21
C GLU A 26 0.62 5.46 -8.89
N GLU A 27 0.17 5.27 -10.12
CA GLU A 27 0.46 4.07 -10.90
C GLU A 27 1.42 4.38 -12.04
N CYS A 28 2.46 3.58 -12.18
CA CYS A 28 3.36 3.65 -13.32
C CYS A 28 2.70 3.07 -14.58
N ALA A 29 2.59 3.87 -15.63
CA ALA A 29 2.00 3.46 -16.91
C ALA A 29 2.78 2.34 -17.64
N ALA A 30 4.07 2.16 -17.33
CA ALA A 30 4.93 1.18 -17.99
C ALA A 30 4.97 -0.18 -17.26
N CYS A 31 5.29 -0.17 -15.95
CA CYS A 31 5.49 -1.40 -15.19
C CYS A 31 4.34 -1.74 -14.24
N ARG A 32 3.30 -0.90 -14.18
CA ARG A 32 2.14 -1.03 -13.27
C ARG A 32 2.50 -1.04 -11.78
N GLY A 33 3.65 -0.47 -11.42
CA GLY A 33 4.05 -0.27 -10.04
C GLY A 33 3.20 0.81 -9.38
N VAL A 34 2.76 0.58 -8.15
CA VAL A 34 1.93 1.51 -7.38
C VAL A 34 2.76 2.16 -6.28
N PHE A 35 2.70 3.48 -6.19
CA PHE A 35 3.24 4.28 -5.08
C PHE A 35 2.11 4.83 -4.23
N LEU A 36 2.30 4.73 -2.92
CA LEU A 36 1.41 5.21 -1.89
C LEU A 36 2.26 5.94 -0.85
N GLY A 37 1.75 7.04 -0.30
CA GLY A 37 2.36 7.70 0.84
C GLY A 37 2.34 6.84 2.10
N ARG A 38 3.09 7.26 3.12
CA ARG A 38 3.11 6.59 4.42
C ARG A 38 1.70 6.62 5.03
N GLY A 39 1.18 5.45 5.40
CA GLY A 39 -0.17 5.30 5.99
C GLY A 39 -1.32 5.32 4.98
N GLU A 40 -1.07 5.52 3.68
CA GLU A 40 -2.10 5.46 2.64
C GLU A 40 -2.48 4.01 2.27
N LEU A 41 -1.50 3.10 2.28
CA LEU A 41 -1.75 1.67 2.11
C LEU A 41 -2.71 1.13 3.18
N ASP A 42 -2.55 1.60 4.42
CA ASP A 42 -3.38 1.20 5.55
C ASP A 42 -4.84 1.63 5.37
N ARG A 43 -5.05 2.87 4.92
CA ARG A 43 -6.37 3.40 4.54
C ARG A 43 -6.99 2.63 3.38
N LEU A 44 -6.19 2.31 2.36
CA LEU A 44 -6.66 1.55 1.19
C LEU A 44 -7.08 0.12 1.56
N LEU A 45 -6.40 -0.49 2.54
CA LEU A 45 -6.72 -1.82 3.06
C LEU A 45 -7.83 -1.80 4.14
N GLY A 46 -8.33 -0.63 4.52
CA GLY A 46 -9.30 -0.49 5.63
C GLY A 46 -8.73 -0.88 6.99
N ARG A 47 -7.40 -0.94 7.14
CA ARG A 47 -6.68 -1.34 8.35
C ARG A 47 -6.32 -0.14 9.23
N GLY A 48 -7.20 0.85 9.35
CA GLY A 48 -6.99 2.02 10.23
C GLY A 48 -6.42 1.61 11.60
N PRO A 49 -5.62 2.47 12.27
CA PRO A 49 -4.88 2.09 13.47
C PRO A 49 -5.81 1.28 14.35
N VAL A 50 -5.38 0.06 14.69
CA VAL A 50 -6.12 -0.77 15.64
C VAL A 50 -6.20 0.04 16.92
N VAL A 51 -7.24 0.86 17.04
CA VAL A 51 -7.72 1.28 18.33
C VAL A 51 -7.94 -0.06 19.00
N SER A 52 -7.20 -0.28 20.06
CA SER A 52 -7.32 -1.45 20.91
C SER A 52 -8.69 -1.35 21.61
N ALA A 53 -9.76 -1.36 20.82
CA ALA A 53 -11.13 -1.47 21.22
C ALA A 53 -11.31 -2.96 21.51
N MET A 54 -10.98 -3.31 22.75
CA MET A 54 -11.74 -4.21 23.60
C MET A 54 -13.08 -4.70 22.98
N VAL A 55 -13.07 -5.67 22.06
CA VAL A 55 -14.25 -6.53 21.76
C VAL A 55 -13.89 -7.80 20.96
N ASN A 56 -14.12 -8.94 21.64
CA ASN A 56 -14.74 -10.20 21.18
C ASN A 56 -14.13 -11.04 20.02
N SER A 57 -13.23 -11.96 20.40
CA SER A 57 -13.02 -13.38 20.02
C SER A 57 -13.25 -13.93 18.59
N HIS A 58 -13.54 -13.16 17.55
CA HIS A 58 -13.49 -13.69 16.17
C HIS A 58 -12.08 -13.56 15.63
N ALA A 59 -11.32 -14.63 15.86
CA ALA A 59 -9.88 -14.75 15.64
C ALA A 59 -9.40 -14.21 14.29
N ILE A 60 -8.35 -13.39 14.34
CA ILE A 60 -7.50 -13.07 13.19
C ILE A 60 -6.86 -14.39 12.72
N PRO A 61 -6.94 -14.78 11.43
CA PRO A 61 -6.25 -15.95 10.94
C PRO A 61 -4.74 -15.74 11.15
N ALA A 62 -4.06 -16.79 11.65
CA ALA A 62 -2.64 -16.75 11.99
C ALA A 62 -1.80 -16.10 10.86
N PRO A 63 -0.76 -15.32 11.20
CA PRO A 63 0.13 -14.76 10.19
C PRO A 63 0.69 -15.88 9.31
N TYR A 64 0.77 -15.63 8.01
CA TYR A 64 1.28 -16.58 7.04
C TYR A 64 2.69 -17.02 7.44
N GLU A 65 2.86 -18.28 7.83
CA GLU A 65 4.18 -18.85 8.06
C GLU A 65 4.70 -19.40 6.74
N GLY A 66 5.35 -18.52 5.97
CA GLY A 66 6.07 -18.89 4.76
C GLY A 66 7.15 -19.93 5.09
N ARG A 67 6.91 -21.20 4.75
CA ARG A 67 7.92 -22.26 4.88
C ARG A 67 9.02 -22.06 3.84
N HIS A 68 10.04 -21.29 4.20
CA HIS A 68 11.31 -21.29 3.49
C HIS A 68 11.99 -22.65 3.71
N ARG A 69 11.76 -23.59 2.78
CA ARG A 69 12.63 -24.77 2.66
C ARG A 69 14.03 -24.25 2.29
N ARG A 70 15.00 -24.51 3.15
CA ARG A 70 16.41 -24.50 2.79
C ARG A 70 16.77 -25.93 2.38
N ASP A 71 16.96 -26.12 1.08
CA ASP A 71 17.83 -27.15 0.51
C ASP A 71 19.03 -26.41 -0.11
#